data_AF-A0A524IMX0-F1
#
_entry.id   AF-A0A524IMX0-F1
#
_cell.length_a   1.000
_cell.length_b   1.000
_cell.length_c   1.000
_cell.angle_alpha   90.00
_cell.angle_beta   90.00
_cell.angle_gamma   90.00
#
_symmetry.space_group_name_H-M   'P 1'
#
loop_
_entity.id
_entity.type
_entity.pdbx_description
1 polymer ?
#
loop_
_entity_poly.entity_id
_entity_poly.type
_entity_poly.pdbx_seq_one_letter_code
_entity_poly.pdbx_strand_id
1 'polypeptide(L)'
;MNKIYIHTIPQQLNTRKGFSSRGCMGTSCEDSCCRFGCDVDRESYDLMHLHRLQLEKLTETSLEESFESWSGDTEYLGSDSIRSRVGASGYCVFHNPLGKGCVLYMLARTGGVSKRIVPSICRLFPLTWQRGVLFFSGERGEDVIPENCDCCLLAEDQRKTALETQAEEFFDICALPEPLAT
;
A
#
# COMPACT_ATOMS: atom_id res chain seq x y z
N MET A 1 -0.23 6.88 -18.60
CA MET A 1 0.21 6.34 -17.30
C MET A 1 -0.42 4.97 -17.15
N ASN A 2 0.35 3.98 -16.72
CA ASN A 2 -0.19 2.64 -16.46
C ASN A 2 -1.14 2.68 -15.26
N LYS A 3 -2.08 1.74 -15.23
CA LYS A 3 -3.10 1.57 -14.20
C LYS A 3 -3.20 0.09 -13.86
N ILE A 4 -3.54 -0.21 -12.61
CA ILE A 4 -3.93 -1.53 -12.13
C ILE A 4 -5.39 -1.77 -12.56
N TYR A 5 -5.67 -2.82 -13.32
CA TYR A 5 -7.03 -3.08 -13.80
C TYR A 5 -7.80 -3.93 -12.79
N ILE A 6 -8.89 -3.36 -12.26
CA ILE A 6 -9.78 -4.04 -11.31
C ILE A 6 -11.09 -4.35 -12.02
N HIS A 7 -11.34 -5.64 -12.25
CA HIS A 7 -12.56 -6.15 -12.88
C HIS A 7 -13.70 -6.34 -11.88
N THR A 8 -13.37 -6.64 -10.62
CA THR A 8 -14.35 -7.00 -9.61
C THR A 8 -14.08 -6.27 -8.30
N ILE A 9 -15.10 -5.56 -7.81
CA ILE A 9 -15.16 -5.03 -6.45
C ILE A 9 -16.26 -5.79 -5.72
N PRO A 10 -15.93 -6.74 -4.83
CA PRO A 10 -16.92 -7.49 -4.06
C PRO A 10 -17.78 -6.57 -3.19
N GLN A 11 -19.08 -6.86 -3.08
CA GLN A 11 -20.02 -6.07 -2.28
C GLN A 11 -19.61 -5.96 -0.80
N GLN A 12 -18.91 -6.96 -0.26
CA GLN A 12 -18.41 -6.96 1.12
C GLN A 12 -17.43 -5.81 1.41
N LEU A 13 -16.79 -5.23 0.39
CA LEU A 13 -15.94 -4.06 0.58
C LEU A 13 -16.74 -2.80 0.96
N ASN A 14 -18.02 -2.78 0.61
CA ASN A 14 -18.95 -1.72 1.00
C ASN A 14 -19.51 -1.92 2.42
N THR A 15 -19.17 -3.01 3.11
CA THR A 15 -19.66 -3.29 4.47
C THR A 15 -18.59 -3.16 5.55
N ARG A 16 -17.32 -3.04 5.18
CA ARG A 16 -16.20 -2.87 6.12
C ARG A 16 -15.83 -1.39 6.30
N LYS A 17 -15.52 -0.97 7.53
CA LYS A 17 -15.13 0.41 7.84
C LYS A 17 -13.82 0.76 7.15
N GLY A 18 -13.76 2.00 6.63
CA GLY A 18 -12.53 2.60 6.15
C GLY A 18 -11.76 3.36 7.23
N PHE A 19 -10.77 4.13 6.81
CA PHE A 19 -10.01 4.96 7.72
C PHE A 19 -10.84 6.12 8.30
N SER A 20 -10.47 6.55 9.51
CA SER A 20 -10.90 7.87 10.02
C SER A 20 -10.31 9.02 9.18
N SER A 21 -10.69 10.26 9.47
CA SER A 21 -10.10 11.46 8.85
C SER A 21 -8.58 11.57 9.03
N ARG A 22 -8.00 10.81 9.96
CA ARG A 22 -6.54 10.73 10.20
C ARG A 22 -5.82 9.72 9.31
N GLY A 23 -6.53 9.01 8.42
CA GLY A 23 -5.97 8.03 7.49
C GLY A 23 -5.29 6.84 8.18
N CYS A 24 -4.46 6.10 7.42
CA CYS A 24 -3.66 4.98 7.94
C CYS A 24 -2.73 5.41 9.09
N MET A 25 -2.17 6.61 9.02
CA MET A 25 -1.30 7.14 10.08
C MET A 25 -2.03 7.37 11.41
N GLY A 26 -3.36 7.49 11.42
CA GLY A 26 -4.16 7.68 12.62
C GLY A 26 -4.69 6.42 13.30
N THR A 27 -4.41 5.22 12.76
CA THR A 27 -4.90 3.95 13.30
C THR A 27 -4.06 3.45 14.49
N SER A 28 -4.60 2.51 15.27
CA SER A 28 -3.90 1.82 16.37
C SER A 28 -3.13 0.57 15.94
N CYS A 29 -2.95 0.33 14.63
CA CYS A 29 -2.39 -0.93 14.12
C CYS A 29 -0.87 -1.10 14.26
N GLU A 30 -0.19 -0.13 14.90
CA GLU A 30 1.26 -0.15 15.15
C GLU A 30 2.11 -0.55 13.93
N ASP A 31 1.76 -0.03 12.76
CA ASP A 31 2.42 -0.33 11.48
C ASP A 31 2.55 -1.83 11.18
N SER A 32 1.57 -2.62 11.62
CA SER A 32 1.49 -4.08 11.40
C SER A 32 1.75 -4.50 9.95
N CYS A 33 1.28 -3.74 8.97
CA CYS A 33 1.56 -4.00 7.55
C CYS A 33 3.06 -4.00 7.21
N CYS A 34 3.88 -3.24 7.94
CA CYS A 34 5.31 -3.19 7.72
C CYS A 34 6.01 -4.46 8.20
N ARG A 35 5.42 -5.30 9.05
CA ARG A 35 6.08 -6.51 9.60
C ARG A 35 6.39 -7.57 8.54
N PHE A 36 5.80 -7.46 7.37
CA PHE A 36 5.92 -8.45 6.30
C PHE A 36 6.76 -7.97 5.11
N GLY A 37 7.14 -6.69 5.09
CA GLY A 37 7.59 -6.04 3.85
C GLY A 37 6.41 -5.74 2.92
N CYS A 38 6.70 -5.33 1.69
CA CYS A 38 5.69 -4.99 0.70
C CYS A 38 6.19 -5.28 -0.72
N ASP A 39 5.27 -5.52 -1.63
CA ASP A 39 5.56 -5.58 -3.05
C ASP A 39 5.61 -4.17 -3.61
N VAL A 40 6.77 -3.79 -4.13
CA VAL A 40 7.03 -2.46 -4.68
C VAL A 40 6.84 -2.51 -6.18
N ASP A 41 5.93 -1.70 -6.71
CA ASP A 41 5.72 -1.54 -8.15
C ASP A 41 7.02 -1.15 -8.84
N ARG A 42 7.20 -1.59 -10.10
CA ARG A 42 8.31 -1.12 -10.92
C ARG A 42 8.36 0.41 -11.03
N GLU A 43 7.22 1.07 -11.19
CA GLU A 43 7.16 2.54 -11.21
C GLU A 43 7.65 3.17 -9.89
N SER A 44 7.28 2.60 -8.74
CA SER A 44 7.73 3.08 -7.44
C SER A 44 9.22 2.82 -7.23
N TYR A 45 9.71 1.64 -7.63
CA TYR A 45 11.13 1.31 -7.58
C TYR A 45 11.98 2.28 -8.41
N ASP A 46 11.56 2.61 -9.63
CA ASP A 46 12.28 3.56 -10.50
C ASP A 46 12.35 4.95 -9.83
N LEU A 47 11.29 5.39 -9.15
CA LEU A 47 11.29 6.62 -8.35
C LEU A 47 12.20 6.51 -7.13
N MET A 48 12.23 5.37 -6.43
CA MET A 48 13.17 5.15 -5.34
C MET A 48 14.61 5.25 -5.82
N HIS A 49 14.91 4.69 -6.99
CA HIS A 49 16.25 4.77 -7.57
C HIS A 49 16.63 6.21 -7.95
N LEU A 50 15.67 7.02 -8.41
CA LEU A 50 15.88 8.45 -8.66
C LEU A 50 16.20 9.24 -7.37
N HIS A 51 15.60 8.84 -6.25
CA HIS A 51 15.78 9.46 -4.93
C HIS A 51 16.71 8.68 -4.00
N ARG A 52 17.55 7.79 -4.57
CA ARG A 52 18.37 6.82 -3.84
C ARG A 52 19.17 7.41 -2.70
N LEU A 53 19.96 8.46 -2.96
CA LEU A 53 20.85 9.06 -1.94
C LEU A 53 20.07 9.53 -0.70
N GLN A 54 18.86 10.05 -0.90
CA GLN A 54 18.01 10.49 0.19
C GLN A 54 17.40 9.30 0.93
N LEU A 55 16.97 8.26 0.20
CA LEU A 55 16.43 7.04 0.80
C LEU A 55 17.46 6.29 1.63
N GLU A 56 18.62 5.99 1.06
CA GLU A 56 19.68 5.24 1.74
C GLU A 56 20.17 5.98 3.00
N LYS A 57 20.16 7.31 3.00
CA LYS A 57 20.43 8.11 4.19
C LYS A 57 19.36 7.96 5.28
N LEU A 58 18.09 7.81 4.89
CA LEU A 58 16.97 7.68 5.83
C LEU A 58 16.79 6.25 6.34
N THR A 59 17.11 5.25 5.52
CA THR A 59 16.96 3.82 5.86
C THR A 59 18.25 3.19 6.40
N GLU A 60 19.39 3.87 6.25
CA GLU A 60 20.72 3.36 6.59
C GLU A 60 21.03 2.00 5.92
N THR A 61 20.37 1.72 4.79
CA THR A 61 20.50 0.47 4.01
C THR A 61 20.59 0.83 2.54
N SER A 62 21.42 0.11 1.77
CA SER A 62 21.47 0.35 0.33
C SER A 62 20.15 -0.04 -0.35
N LEU A 63 19.84 0.62 -1.47
CA LEU A 63 18.61 0.33 -2.19
C LEU A 63 18.60 -1.10 -2.73
N GLU A 64 19.74 -1.65 -3.16
CA GLU A 64 19.85 -3.02 -3.64
C GLU A 64 19.61 -4.05 -2.54
N GLU A 65 20.16 -3.82 -1.34
CA GLU A 65 19.95 -4.71 -0.18
C GLU A 65 18.53 -4.63 0.36
N SER A 66 17.79 -3.57 0.02
CA SER A 66 16.40 -3.37 0.46
C SER A 66 15.41 -4.34 -0.19
N PHE A 67 15.83 -5.10 -1.21
CA PHE A 67 14.94 -5.94 -2.02
C PHE A 67 15.43 -7.38 -2.16
N GLU A 68 14.50 -8.25 -2.56
CA GLU A 68 14.76 -9.64 -2.91
C GLU A 68 14.84 -9.79 -4.44
N SER A 69 13.80 -10.32 -5.06
CA SER A 69 13.73 -10.59 -6.49
C SER A 69 12.44 -10.06 -7.10
N TRP A 70 12.51 -9.73 -8.39
CA TRP A 70 11.33 -9.37 -9.19
C TRP A 70 10.38 -10.56 -9.30
N SER A 71 9.08 -10.29 -9.20
CA SER A 71 8.02 -11.29 -9.17
C SER A 71 7.56 -11.71 -10.57
N GLY A 72 7.71 -10.82 -11.56
CA GLY A 72 7.07 -10.96 -12.87
C GLY A 72 5.56 -10.72 -12.84
N ASP A 73 5.02 -10.19 -11.75
CA ASP A 73 3.59 -9.91 -11.61
C ASP A 73 3.20 -8.65 -12.40
N THR A 74 2.58 -8.89 -13.55
CA THR A 74 2.17 -7.84 -14.48
C THR A 74 0.99 -6.99 -14.00
N GLU A 75 0.34 -7.34 -12.88
CA GLU A 75 -0.78 -6.56 -12.33
C GLU A 75 -0.33 -5.25 -11.67
N TYR A 76 0.95 -5.12 -11.31
CA TYR A 76 1.51 -3.93 -10.65
C TYR A 76 1.86 -2.82 -11.65
N LEU A 77 2.01 -1.58 -11.15
CA LEU A 77 2.36 -0.45 -12.00
C LEU A 77 3.77 -0.62 -12.59
N GLY A 78 3.87 -0.46 -13.91
CA GLY A 78 5.09 -0.77 -14.65
C GLY A 78 5.26 -2.26 -14.96
N SER A 79 4.19 -3.05 -14.78
CA SER A 79 4.08 -4.47 -15.18
C SER A 79 5.07 -5.42 -14.52
N ASP A 80 5.50 -5.09 -13.31
CA ASP A 80 6.30 -5.96 -12.44
C ASP A 80 6.25 -5.44 -11.00
N SER A 81 6.64 -6.28 -10.04
CA SER A 81 6.85 -5.89 -8.66
C SER A 81 8.10 -6.54 -8.07
N ILE A 82 8.71 -5.88 -7.09
CA ILE A 82 9.86 -6.40 -6.35
C ILE A 82 9.57 -6.41 -4.86
N ARG A 83 9.86 -7.54 -4.20
CA ARG A 83 9.60 -7.68 -2.77
C ARG A 83 10.63 -6.90 -1.95
N SER A 84 10.17 -5.99 -1.09
CA SER A 84 11.02 -5.35 -0.09
C SER A 84 11.29 -6.31 1.07
N ARG A 85 12.50 -6.25 1.62
CA ARG A 85 12.88 -7.03 2.79
C ARG A 85 12.25 -6.51 4.08
N VAL A 86 12.19 -7.39 5.06
CA VAL A 86 12.03 -7.03 6.48
C VAL A 86 13.42 -6.90 7.09
N GLY A 87 13.72 -5.74 7.67
CA GLY A 87 14.99 -5.46 8.32
C GLY A 87 15.11 -6.12 9.70
N ALA A 88 16.28 -5.98 10.32
CA ALA A 88 16.57 -6.57 11.63
C ALA A 88 15.66 -6.06 12.77
N SER A 89 14.98 -4.92 12.59
CA SER A 89 13.98 -4.39 13.53
C SER A 89 12.67 -5.17 13.54
N GLY A 90 12.46 -6.11 12.61
CA GLY A 90 11.20 -6.83 12.42
C GLY A 90 10.15 -6.07 11.61
N TYR A 91 10.54 -4.94 10.99
CA TYR A 91 9.70 -4.16 10.08
C TYR A 91 10.35 -4.05 8.70
N CYS A 92 9.55 -3.68 7.70
CA CYS A 92 9.98 -3.35 6.35
C CYS A 92 11.16 -2.39 6.42
N VAL A 93 12.16 -2.57 5.55
CA VAL A 93 13.36 -1.72 5.47
C VAL A 93 13.05 -0.22 5.25
N PHE A 94 11.83 0.10 4.78
CA PHE A 94 11.34 1.47 4.61
C PHE A 94 10.52 1.99 5.80
N HIS A 95 10.35 1.21 6.87
CA HIS A 95 9.70 1.67 8.10
C HIS A 95 10.46 2.85 8.69
N ASN A 96 9.73 3.80 9.27
CA ASN A 96 10.31 5.00 9.87
C ASN A 96 10.96 4.64 11.22
N PRO A 97 12.30 4.69 11.36
CA PRO A 97 12.95 4.32 12.62
C PRO A 97 12.65 5.29 13.76
N LEU A 98 12.15 6.50 13.46
CA LEU A 98 11.86 7.55 14.44
C LEU A 98 10.40 7.55 14.93
N GLY A 99 9.55 6.63 14.44
CA GLY A 99 8.17 6.56 14.91
C GLY A 99 7.26 5.83 13.93
N LYS A 100 6.02 6.31 13.82
CA LYS A 100 5.01 5.66 12.99
C LYS A 100 5.24 5.89 11.50
N GLY A 101 4.88 4.91 10.68
CA GLY A 101 4.75 5.01 9.23
C GLY A 101 6.02 4.62 8.47
N CYS A 102 6.11 5.10 7.22
CA CYS A 102 7.15 4.73 6.28
C CYS A 102 7.89 5.96 5.76
N VAL A 103 9.20 5.85 5.56
CA VAL A 103 10.04 6.94 5.04
C VAL A 103 9.61 7.37 3.64
N LEU A 104 9.08 6.46 2.82
CA LEU A 104 8.56 6.75 1.49
C LEU A 104 7.35 7.69 1.55
N TYR A 105 6.45 7.44 2.50
CA TYR A 105 5.30 8.31 2.72
C TYR A 105 5.73 9.69 3.23
N MET A 106 6.73 9.74 4.13
CA MET A 106 7.30 11.02 4.59
C MET A 106 7.90 11.81 3.42
N LEU A 107 8.70 11.16 2.55
CA LEU A 107 9.27 11.80 1.38
C LEU A 107 8.22 12.37 0.42
N ALA A 108 7.15 11.61 0.17
CA ALA A 108 6.04 12.09 -0.64
C ALA A 108 5.33 13.30 -0.03
N ARG A 109 5.19 13.32 1.30
CA ARG A 109 4.46 14.37 2.03
C ARG A 109 5.25 15.65 2.25
N THR A 110 6.54 15.55 2.54
CA THR A 110 7.36 16.70 2.99
C THR A 110 8.59 16.94 2.10
N GLY A 111 9.03 15.94 1.34
CA GLY A 111 10.24 15.99 0.53
C GLY A 111 10.04 16.48 -0.90
N GLY A 112 8.81 16.80 -1.31
CA GLY A 112 8.49 17.20 -2.70
C GLY A 112 8.61 16.07 -3.71
N VAL A 113 8.68 14.82 -3.23
CA VAL A 113 8.72 13.62 -4.08
C VAL A 113 7.32 13.24 -4.52
N SER A 114 7.17 12.67 -5.71
CA SER A 114 5.88 12.16 -6.18
C SER A 114 5.28 11.15 -5.20
N LYS A 115 3.97 11.24 -4.94
CA LYS A 115 3.25 10.25 -4.11
C LYS A 115 3.33 8.82 -4.64
N ARG A 116 3.65 8.64 -5.93
CA ARG A 116 3.89 7.32 -6.56
C ARG A 116 5.17 6.63 -6.09
N ILE A 117 6.05 7.29 -5.34
CA ILE A 117 7.17 6.59 -4.67
C ILE A 117 6.68 5.62 -3.60
N VAL A 118 5.48 5.84 -3.05
CA VAL A 118 4.85 4.91 -2.13
C VAL A 118 4.25 3.76 -2.94
N PRO A 119 4.59 2.49 -2.64
CA PRO A 119 4.06 1.33 -3.36
C PRO A 119 2.54 1.31 -3.38
N SER A 120 1.95 0.89 -4.50
CA SER A 120 0.51 0.79 -4.71
C SER A 120 -0.16 -0.03 -3.60
N ILE A 121 0.45 -1.15 -3.20
CA ILE A 121 -0.06 -1.99 -2.10
C ILE A 121 -0.11 -1.25 -0.77
N CYS A 122 0.87 -0.39 -0.50
CA CYS A 122 0.94 0.43 0.71
C CYS A 122 -0.04 1.61 0.65
N ARG A 123 -0.28 2.16 -0.55
CA ARG A 123 -1.23 3.26 -0.78
C ARG A 123 -2.69 2.81 -0.62
N LEU A 124 -3.00 1.58 -1.03
CA LEU A 124 -4.34 1.01 -0.93
C LEU A 124 -4.61 0.28 0.38
N PHE A 125 -3.62 0.01 1.22
CA PHE A 125 -3.85 -0.68 2.48
C PHE A 125 -5.02 -0.06 3.29
N PRO A 126 -5.97 -0.85 3.84
CA PRO A 126 -5.98 -2.31 3.90
C PRO A 126 -6.58 -3.03 2.69
N LEU A 127 -6.87 -2.34 1.59
CA LEU A 127 -7.27 -2.97 0.35
C LEU A 127 -6.03 -3.45 -0.42
N THR A 128 -6.21 -4.57 -1.11
CA THR A 128 -5.23 -5.16 -2.03
C THR A 128 -5.99 -5.75 -3.21
N TRP A 129 -5.27 -6.18 -4.24
CA TRP A 129 -5.84 -6.81 -5.42
C TRP A 129 -5.08 -8.07 -5.80
N GLN A 130 -5.76 -8.92 -6.56
CA GLN A 130 -5.16 -10.06 -7.24
C GLN A 130 -6.12 -10.55 -8.32
N ARG A 131 -5.60 -10.86 -9.50
CA ARG A 131 -6.35 -11.30 -10.68
C ARG A 131 -7.53 -10.37 -10.99
N GLY A 132 -7.28 -9.07 -10.91
CA GLY A 132 -8.27 -8.02 -11.10
C GLY A 132 -9.42 -7.99 -10.08
N VAL A 133 -9.28 -8.63 -8.93
CA VAL A 133 -10.28 -8.60 -7.85
C VAL A 133 -9.72 -7.81 -6.68
N LEU A 134 -10.46 -6.81 -6.19
CA LEU A 134 -10.14 -6.06 -4.97
C LEU A 134 -10.61 -6.83 -3.73
N PHE A 135 -9.83 -6.86 -2.66
CA PHE A 135 -10.20 -7.49 -1.38
C PHE A 135 -9.43 -6.88 -0.19
N PHE A 136 -9.76 -7.25 1.05
CA PHE A 136 -9.00 -6.81 2.23
C PHE A 136 -7.75 -7.67 2.45
N SER A 137 -6.63 -7.03 2.77
CA SER A 137 -5.41 -7.70 3.25
C SER A 137 -5.75 -8.46 4.55
N GLY A 138 -5.70 -9.79 4.51
CA GLY A 138 -6.17 -10.69 5.58
C GLY A 138 -7.09 -11.81 5.07
N GLU A 139 -7.91 -11.55 4.05
CA GLU A 139 -8.93 -12.52 3.57
C GLU A 139 -8.36 -13.76 2.85
N ARG A 140 -7.02 -13.86 2.67
CA ARG A 140 -6.35 -14.97 1.97
C ARG A 140 -5.28 -15.73 2.78
N GLY A 141 -5.16 -15.51 4.09
CA GLY A 141 -4.44 -16.44 4.97
C GLY A 141 -3.26 -15.89 5.77
N GLU A 142 -2.98 -14.58 5.69
CA GLU A 142 -2.06 -13.92 6.62
C GLU A 142 -2.79 -12.70 7.18
N ASP A 143 -3.20 -12.74 8.44
CA ASP A 143 -3.84 -11.62 9.13
C ASP A 143 -2.82 -10.49 9.32
N VAL A 144 -2.63 -9.69 8.27
CA VAL A 144 -1.74 -8.52 8.26
C VAL A 144 -2.24 -7.44 9.24
N ILE A 145 -3.51 -7.52 9.65
CA ILE A 145 -4.18 -6.51 10.45
C ILE A 145 -4.69 -7.11 11.76
N PRO A 146 -4.23 -6.59 12.92
CA PRO A 146 -4.79 -6.97 14.21
C PRO A 146 -6.31 -6.80 14.26
N GLU A 147 -7.01 -7.75 14.86
CA GLU A 147 -8.49 -7.71 15.01
C GLU A 147 -8.98 -6.44 15.70
N ASN A 148 -8.16 -5.84 16.55
CA ASN A 148 -8.42 -4.60 17.28
C ASN A 148 -8.01 -3.33 16.52
N CYS A 149 -7.55 -3.43 15.25
CA CYS A 149 -7.30 -2.25 14.45
C CYS A 149 -8.61 -1.54 14.15
N ASP A 150 -8.62 -0.21 14.30
CA ASP A 150 -9.72 0.66 13.85
C ASP A 150 -10.13 0.41 12.38
N CYS A 151 -9.19 -0.10 11.56
CA CYS A 151 -9.35 -0.44 10.16
C CYS A 151 -10.08 -1.77 9.89
N CYS A 152 -10.32 -2.61 10.92
CA CYS A 152 -11.05 -3.88 10.83
C CYS A 152 -12.41 -3.86 11.54
N LEU A 153 -12.74 -2.81 12.29
CA LEU A 153 -13.99 -2.76 13.06
C LEU A 153 -15.23 -2.70 12.12
N LEU A 154 -16.30 -3.40 12.46
CA LEU A 154 -17.57 -3.39 11.69
C LEU A 154 -18.30 -2.05 11.83
N ALA A 155 -18.96 -1.62 10.74
CA ALA A 155 -19.72 -0.37 10.54
C ALA A 155 -20.97 -0.21 11.42
N GLU A 156 -20.84 -0.21 12.76
CA GLU A 156 -21.99 0.06 13.64
C GLU A 156 -22.37 1.55 13.74
N ASP A 157 -21.55 2.45 13.19
CA ASP A 157 -21.77 3.90 13.28
C ASP A 157 -21.33 4.60 11.99
N GLN A 158 -22.03 5.66 11.62
CA GLN A 158 -22.09 6.39 10.33
C GLN A 158 -20.73 6.80 9.72
N ARG A 159 -19.89 5.84 9.32
CA ARG A 159 -18.57 6.10 8.72
C ARG A 159 -18.48 5.51 7.31
N LYS A 160 -17.76 6.23 6.45
CA LYS A 160 -17.41 5.83 5.08
C LYS A 160 -16.75 4.44 5.07
N THR A 161 -17.05 3.67 4.03
CA THR A 161 -16.46 2.36 3.72
C THR A 161 -14.98 2.47 3.38
N ALA A 162 -14.24 1.36 3.41
CA ALA A 162 -12.81 1.37 3.04
C ALA A 162 -12.57 1.94 1.63
N LEU A 163 -13.38 1.50 0.66
CA LEU A 163 -13.28 2.00 -0.70
C LEU A 163 -13.54 3.51 -0.77
N GLU A 164 -14.56 4.03 -0.08
CA GLU A 164 -14.84 5.47 -0.04
C GLU A 164 -13.72 6.28 0.60
N THR A 165 -13.09 5.76 1.66
CA THR A 165 -11.98 6.47 2.33
C THR A 165 -10.69 6.46 1.53
N GLN A 166 -10.56 5.55 0.57
CA GLN A 166 -9.38 5.40 -0.28
C GLN A 166 -9.63 5.79 -1.73
N ALA A 167 -10.82 6.29 -2.08
CA ALA A 167 -11.23 6.51 -3.46
C ALA A 167 -10.22 7.35 -4.25
N GLU A 168 -9.62 8.38 -3.64
CA GLU A 168 -8.59 9.19 -4.30
C GLU A 168 -7.37 8.34 -4.70
N GLU A 169 -6.86 7.54 -3.78
CA GLU A 169 -5.69 6.70 -4.02
C GLU A 169 -6.03 5.57 -5.00
N PHE A 170 -7.21 4.95 -4.85
CA PHE A 170 -7.74 3.95 -5.77
C PHE A 170 -7.82 4.50 -7.20
N PHE A 171 -8.51 5.60 -7.44
CA PHE A 171 -8.66 6.13 -8.80
C PHE A 171 -7.37 6.73 -9.37
N ASP A 172 -6.38 7.06 -8.54
CA ASP A 172 -5.05 7.47 -9.02
C ASP A 172 -4.25 6.30 -9.61
N ILE A 173 -4.38 5.08 -9.10
CA ILE A 173 -3.55 3.95 -9.54
C ILE A 173 -4.33 2.82 -10.22
N CYS A 174 -5.63 2.71 -9.96
CA CYS A 174 -6.50 1.70 -10.54
C CYS A 174 -7.36 2.27 -11.66
N ALA A 175 -7.82 1.37 -12.54
CA ALA A 175 -8.87 1.60 -13.51
C ALA A 175 -9.93 0.50 -13.37
N LEU A 176 -11.19 0.88 -13.49
CA LEU A 176 -12.29 -0.06 -13.68
C LEU A 176 -12.51 -0.27 -15.19
N PRO A 177 -12.97 -1.44 -15.63
CA PRO A 177 -13.43 -1.59 -17.01
C PRO A 177 -14.51 -0.53 -17.27
N GLU A 178 -14.45 0.11 -18.44
CA GLU A 178 -15.57 0.93 -18.88
C GLU A 178 -16.84 0.08 -18.83
N PRO A 179 -17.99 0.63 -18.42
CA PRO A 179 -19.23 -0.10 -18.55
C PRO A 179 -19.33 -0.52 -20.02
N LEU A 180 -19.39 -1.85 -20.26
CA LEU A 180 -19.63 -2.37 -21.60
C LEU A 180 -20.80 -1.57 -22.16
N ALA A 181 -20.58 -0.83 -23.25
CA ALA A 181 -21.64 -0.10 -23.90
C ALA A 181 -22.77 -1.10 -24.18
N THR A 182 -23.88 -0.92 -23.45
CA THR A 182 -25.09 -1.75 -23.55
C THR A 182 -25.76 -1.57 -24.88
#